data_AF-A0AAN6M0Y8-F1
#
_entry.id   AF-A0AAN6M0Y8-F1
#
_cell.length_a   1.000
_cell.length_b   1.000
_cell.length_c   1.000
_cell.angle_alpha   90.00
_cell.angle_beta   90.00
_cell.angle_gamma   90.00
#
_symmetry.space_group_name_H-M   'P 1'
#
loop_
_entity.id
_entity.type
_entity.pdbx_description
1 polymer ?
#
loop_
_entity_poly.entity_id
_entity_poly.type
_entity_poly.pdbx_seq_one_letter_code
_entity_poly.pdbx_strand_id
1 'polypeptide(L)'
;MVYTIVVHLYAKEDNESIEKLKAKLVEASQVYSKDRETLSWFVMQDVGDKRKFTIVERYLKESSQKYHLENPYWKTFDPYVIPLLDKPMDLRRFEELDTSGSAAGAHYHEEAKGDTTVASIYNLATDMLKATSGVLSHGIITSPAPRAIGPAITTACGEAVTKTIKSDNTSYVEQLTKLVASDSKFDSAACNLYLCKGLQFSDNAANVQTWKAGDVVPIKIWLRIPHEGIANVSIVSTKQNSQVGEPLKLWTKGYAPGKSEQDVPLDQRQFNVQIPGGLEKACANAGDCVLQWWWLGLAAKQTYESCVDFKIAASPENLRGQSFRA
;
A
#
# COMPACT_ATOMS: atom_id res chain seq x y z
N MET A 1 29.63 -8.25 -17.03
CA MET A 1 28.80 -7.08 -17.32
C MET A 1 27.37 -7.55 -17.44
N VAL A 2 26.42 -6.80 -16.89
CA VAL A 2 25.00 -7.14 -16.99
C VAL A 2 24.60 -7.09 -18.46
N TYR A 3 23.93 -8.14 -18.91
CA TYR A 3 23.47 -8.26 -20.29
C TYR A 3 21.97 -7.98 -20.35
N THR A 4 21.58 -7.05 -21.22
CA THR A 4 20.22 -6.54 -21.26
C THR A 4 19.62 -6.65 -22.65
N ILE A 5 18.40 -7.17 -22.73
CA ILE A 5 17.60 -7.21 -23.95
C ILE A 5 16.43 -6.25 -23.79
N VAL A 6 16.24 -5.37 -24.77
CA VAL A 6 15.06 -4.50 -24.85
C VAL A 6 14.23 -4.93 -26.05
N VAL A 7 12.98 -5.30 -25.79
CA VAL A 7 12.04 -5.76 -26.82
C VAL A 7 10.91 -4.76 -26.93
N HIS A 8 10.72 -4.18 -28.12
CA HIS A 8 9.56 -3.35 -28.40
C HIS A 8 8.52 -4.15 -29.18
N LEU A 9 7.28 -4.10 -28.69
CA LEU A 9 6.13 -4.75 -29.28
C LEU A 9 5.08 -3.71 -29.64
N TYR A 10 4.38 -3.95 -30.75
CA TYR A 10 3.29 -3.09 -31.19
C TYR A 10 2.07 -3.94 -31.52
N ALA A 11 1.07 -3.87 -30.66
CA ALA A 11 -0.15 -4.63 -30.78
C ALA A 11 -0.97 -4.20 -32.00
N LYS A 12 -1.81 -5.11 -32.51
CA LYS A 12 -2.92 -4.76 -33.39
C LYS A 12 -3.84 -3.73 -32.72
N GLU A 13 -4.60 -3.02 -33.53
CA GLU A 13 -5.42 -1.89 -33.08
C GLU A 13 -6.59 -2.31 -32.20
N ASP A 14 -7.06 -3.56 -32.36
CA ASP A 14 -8.19 -4.08 -31.61
C ASP A 14 -7.88 -4.24 -30.11
N ASN A 15 -8.89 -3.93 -29.30
CA ASN A 15 -8.75 -3.94 -27.85
C ASN A 15 -8.47 -5.34 -27.29
N GLU A 16 -8.92 -6.39 -27.99
CA GLU A 16 -8.70 -7.77 -27.58
C GLU A 16 -7.21 -8.14 -27.65
N SER A 17 -6.52 -7.80 -28.74
CA SER A 17 -5.08 -8.03 -28.90
C SER A 17 -4.26 -7.25 -27.89
N ILE A 18 -4.64 -6.01 -27.60
CA ILE A 18 -3.97 -5.15 -26.61
C ILE A 18 -4.07 -5.77 -25.19
N GLU A 19 -5.27 -6.17 -24.77
CA GLU A 19 -5.48 -6.74 -23.43
C GLU A 19 -4.86 -8.14 -23.31
N LYS A 20 -4.96 -8.98 -24.35
CA LYS A 20 -4.29 -10.30 -24.37
C LYS A 20 -2.78 -10.16 -24.30
N LEU A 21 -2.21 -9.22 -25.05
CA LEU A 21 -0.76 -8.98 -25.03
C LEU A 21 -0.34 -8.50 -23.64
N LYS A 22 -1.04 -7.53 -23.07
CA LYS A 22 -0.78 -7.04 -21.70
C LYS A 22 -0.81 -8.17 -20.68
N ALA A 23 -1.86 -8.98 -20.68
CA ALA A 23 -1.99 -10.11 -19.76
C ALA A 23 -0.86 -11.13 -19.93
N LYS A 24 -0.49 -11.46 -21.18
CA LYS A 24 0.60 -12.39 -21.46
C LYS A 24 1.95 -11.86 -21.01
N LEU A 25 2.22 -10.57 -21.20
CA LEU A 25 3.46 -9.93 -20.74
C LEU A 25 3.57 -9.92 -19.22
N VAL A 26 2.46 -9.68 -18.51
CA VAL A 26 2.41 -9.78 -17.03
C VAL A 26 2.69 -11.21 -16.58
N GLU A 27 2.05 -12.21 -17.18
CA GLU A 27 2.31 -13.64 -16.89
C GLU A 27 3.78 -13.99 -17.14
N ALA A 28 4.31 -13.66 -18.32
CA ALA A 28 5.68 -13.94 -18.70
C ALA A 28 6.69 -13.30 -17.73
N SER A 29 6.45 -12.07 -17.29
CA SER A 29 7.29 -11.41 -16.28
C SER A 29 7.32 -12.20 -14.96
N GLN A 30 6.19 -12.76 -14.50
CA GLN A 30 6.12 -13.55 -13.26
C GLN A 30 6.79 -14.94 -13.37
N VAL A 31 6.94 -15.45 -14.59
CA VAL A 31 7.64 -16.70 -14.87
C VAL A 31 9.14 -16.44 -15.01
N TYR A 32 9.54 -15.59 -15.96
CA TYR A 32 10.95 -15.42 -16.34
C TYR A 32 11.78 -14.64 -15.32
N SER A 33 11.14 -13.82 -14.47
CA SER A 33 11.85 -13.20 -13.33
C SER A 33 12.40 -14.21 -12.32
N LYS A 34 11.93 -15.47 -12.36
CA LYS A 34 12.39 -16.56 -11.50
C LYS A 34 13.46 -17.43 -12.16
N ASP A 35 13.76 -17.20 -13.44
CA ASP A 35 14.81 -17.94 -14.13
C ASP A 35 16.17 -17.69 -13.46
N ARG A 36 16.99 -18.73 -13.44
CA ARG A 36 18.32 -18.65 -12.85
C ARG A 36 19.15 -17.58 -13.56
N GLU A 37 19.83 -16.73 -12.77
CA GLU A 37 20.68 -15.63 -13.25
C GLU A 37 19.95 -14.51 -14.03
N THR A 38 18.61 -14.49 -14.00
CA THR A 38 17.81 -13.30 -14.34
C THR A 38 17.88 -12.31 -13.17
N LEU A 39 18.26 -11.08 -13.46
CA LEU A 39 18.33 -10.00 -12.48
C LEU A 39 16.99 -9.27 -12.35
N SER A 40 16.30 -9.04 -13.47
CA SER A 40 14.98 -8.43 -13.48
C SER A 40 14.28 -8.60 -14.83
N TRP A 41 12.94 -8.56 -14.80
CA TRP A 41 12.10 -8.63 -16.00
C TRP A 41 10.98 -7.59 -15.94
N PHE A 42 11.13 -6.49 -16.67
CA PHE A 42 10.14 -5.42 -16.66
C PHE A 42 9.29 -5.46 -17.91
N VAL A 43 7.99 -5.23 -17.73
CA VAL A 43 7.02 -5.07 -18.81
C VAL A 43 6.30 -3.76 -18.62
N MET A 44 6.22 -2.97 -19.68
CA MET A 44 5.72 -1.60 -19.65
C MET A 44 4.81 -1.37 -20.85
N GLN A 45 3.80 -0.54 -20.66
CA GLN A 45 2.94 -0.02 -21.72
C GLN A 45 3.22 1.47 -21.86
N ASP A 46 3.30 1.95 -23.10
CA ASP A 46 3.47 3.37 -23.38
C ASP A 46 2.24 4.18 -22.92
N VAL A 47 2.48 5.36 -22.36
CA VAL A 47 1.42 6.22 -21.79
C VAL A 47 0.67 7.03 -22.85
N GLY A 48 1.28 7.26 -24.01
CA GLY A 48 0.70 8.00 -25.12
C GLY A 48 0.08 7.10 -26.19
N ASP A 49 0.44 5.83 -26.23
CA ASP A 49 -0.04 4.87 -27.22
C ASP A 49 -0.23 3.48 -26.63
N LYS A 50 -1.49 3.12 -26.35
CA LYS A 50 -1.86 1.84 -25.74
C LYS A 50 -1.40 0.60 -26.54
N ARG A 51 -1.02 0.76 -27.81
CA ARG A 51 -0.55 -0.36 -28.65
C ARG A 51 0.94 -0.65 -28.44
N LYS A 52 1.71 0.27 -27.86
CA LYS A 52 3.16 0.10 -27.65
C LYS A 52 3.44 -0.53 -26.29
N PHE A 53 4.23 -1.60 -26.33
CA PHE A 53 4.73 -2.29 -25.15
C PHE A 53 6.24 -2.42 -25.23
N THR A 54 6.90 -2.45 -24.07
CA THR A 54 8.34 -2.65 -23.96
C THR A 54 8.64 -3.68 -22.89
N ILE A 55 9.53 -4.63 -23.21
CA ILE A 55 10.12 -5.58 -22.28
C ILE A 55 11.57 -5.17 -22.04
N VAL A 56 12.02 -5.21 -20.79
CA VAL A 56 13.43 -5.08 -20.42
C VAL A 56 13.83 -6.33 -19.64
N GLU A 57 14.68 -7.14 -20.25
CA GLU A 57 15.20 -8.39 -19.72
C GLU A 57 16.64 -8.15 -19.25
N ARG A 58 16.94 -8.33 -17.97
CA ARG A 58 18.30 -8.15 -17.44
C ARG A 58 18.83 -9.46 -16.91
N TYR A 59 20.02 -9.84 -17.36
CA TYR A 59 20.71 -11.07 -16.99
C TYR A 59 22.10 -10.79 -16.43
N LEU A 60 22.61 -11.66 -15.57
CA LEU A 60 23.93 -11.51 -14.98
C LEU A 60 25.06 -11.39 -16.03
N LYS A 61 24.90 -12.06 -17.17
CA LYS A 61 25.81 -12.09 -18.33
C LYS A 61 25.07 -12.69 -19.54
N GLU A 62 25.61 -12.53 -20.74
CA GLU A 62 24.99 -13.03 -21.98
C GLU A 62 24.66 -14.54 -21.93
N SER A 63 25.61 -15.36 -21.47
CA SER A 63 25.42 -16.82 -21.37
C SER A 63 24.31 -17.26 -20.40
N SER A 64 23.80 -16.38 -19.54
CA SER A 64 22.67 -16.68 -18.65
C SER A 64 21.35 -16.81 -19.41
N GLN A 65 21.24 -16.27 -20.64
CA GLN A 65 20.05 -16.39 -21.48
C GLN A 65 19.65 -17.85 -21.75
N LYS A 66 20.60 -18.79 -21.68
CA LYS A 66 20.31 -20.23 -21.86
C LYS A 66 19.18 -20.72 -20.92
N TYR A 67 19.12 -20.22 -19.69
CA TYR A 67 18.09 -20.65 -18.72
C TYR A 67 16.70 -20.21 -19.15
N HIS A 68 16.61 -19.03 -19.76
CA HIS A 68 15.38 -18.50 -20.33
C HIS A 68 14.94 -19.29 -21.57
N LEU A 69 15.88 -19.57 -22.49
CA LEU A 69 15.60 -20.34 -23.72
C LEU A 69 15.26 -21.81 -23.45
N GLU A 70 15.78 -22.38 -22.36
CA GLU A 70 15.49 -23.74 -21.90
C GLU A 70 14.19 -23.83 -21.09
N ASN A 71 13.64 -22.70 -20.63
CA ASN A 71 12.39 -22.68 -19.89
C ASN A 71 11.24 -23.21 -20.78
N PRO A 72 10.49 -24.25 -20.37
CA PRO A 72 9.40 -24.80 -21.17
C PRO A 72 8.36 -23.77 -21.60
N TYR A 73 8.16 -22.71 -20.79
CA TYR A 73 7.26 -21.60 -21.09
C TYR A 73 7.68 -20.82 -22.34
N TRP A 74 8.98 -20.76 -22.68
CA TRP A 74 9.51 -20.13 -23.89
C TRP A 74 8.79 -20.61 -25.16
N LYS A 75 8.55 -21.91 -25.27
CA LYS A 75 7.86 -22.51 -26.43
C LYS A 75 6.41 -22.07 -26.59
N THR A 76 5.82 -21.47 -25.54
CA THR A 76 4.43 -21.00 -25.54
C THR A 76 4.32 -19.51 -25.86
N PHE A 77 5.41 -18.76 -25.72
CA PHE A 77 5.37 -17.31 -25.76
C PHE A 77 5.17 -16.78 -27.18
N ASP A 78 6.08 -17.08 -28.10
CA ASP A 78 6.02 -16.61 -29.48
C ASP A 78 4.72 -17.03 -30.21
N PRO A 79 4.26 -18.31 -30.14
CA PRO A 79 3.02 -18.70 -30.78
C PRO A 79 1.79 -17.93 -30.27
N TYR A 80 1.83 -17.46 -29.02
CA TYR A 80 0.75 -16.67 -28.45
C TYR A 80 0.87 -15.18 -28.80
N VAL A 81 2.09 -14.62 -28.75
CA VAL A 81 2.34 -13.19 -28.87
C VAL A 81 2.34 -12.72 -30.32
N ILE A 82 3.02 -13.44 -31.23
CA ILE A 82 3.18 -13.03 -32.64
C ILE A 82 1.82 -12.73 -33.31
N PRO A 83 0.76 -13.54 -33.15
CA PRO A 83 -0.54 -13.24 -33.74
C PRO A 83 -1.20 -11.95 -33.26
N LEU A 84 -0.78 -11.39 -32.12
CA LEU A 84 -1.34 -10.17 -31.52
C LEU A 84 -0.64 -8.90 -32.02
N LEU A 85 0.48 -9.03 -32.73
CA LEU A 85 1.30 -7.91 -33.15
C LEU A 85 0.94 -7.43 -34.55
N ASP A 86 1.07 -6.12 -34.74
CA ASP A 86 0.87 -5.44 -36.03
C ASP A 86 2.19 -5.34 -36.83
N LYS A 87 3.32 -5.57 -36.16
CA LYS A 87 4.66 -5.64 -36.76
C LYS A 87 5.56 -6.57 -35.96
N PRO A 88 6.64 -7.10 -36.56
CA PRO A 88 7.60 -7.94 -35.85
C PRO A 88 8.15 -7.25 -34.60
N MET A 89 8.51 -8.05 -33.59
CA MET A 89 9.19 -7.55 -32.39
C MET A 89 10.54 -6.94 -32.77
N ASP A 90 10.84 -5.75 -32.23
CA ASP A 90 12.14 -5.09 -32.36
C ASP A 90 12.98 -5.42 -31.12
N LEU A 91 13.96 -6.30 -31.29
CA LEU A 91 14.75 -6.87 -30.21
C LEU A 91 16.19 -6.37 -30.29
N ARG A 92 16.63 -5.67 -29.23
CA ARG A 92 17.92 -4.99 -29.14
C ARG A 92 18.71 -5.52 -27.94
N ARG A 93 20.02 -5.68 -28.11
CA ARG A 93 20.93 -6.28 -27.12
C ARG A 93 21.96 -5.27 -26.67
N PHE A 94 22.23 -5.23 -25.36
CA PHE A 94 23.10 -4.26 -24.74
C PHE A 94 23.94 -4.90 -23.63
N GLU A 95 25.13 -4.36 -23.40
CA GLU A 95 25.87 -4.54 -22.16
C GLU A 95 25.73 -3.25 -21.34
N GLU A 96 25.42 -3.38 -20.05
CA GLU A 96 25.34 -2.21 -19.18
C GLU A 96 26.73 -1.63 -18.94
N LEU A 97 26.85 -0.31 -19.09
CA LEU A 97 28.07 0.41 -18.79
C LEU A 97 28.35 0.36 -17.29
N ASP A 98 29.62 0.15 -16.92
CA ASP A 98 30.06 0.31 -15.55
C ASP A 98 30.12 1.80 -15.19
N THR A 99 29.21 2.21 -14.30
CA THR A 99 29.10 3.59 -13.81
C THR A 99 29.62 3.74 -12.39
N SER A 100 30.25 2.70 -11.82
CA SER A 100 30.79 2.73 -10.45
C SER A 100 32.02 3.64 -10.28
N GLY A 101 32.63 4.08 -11.38
CA GLY A 101 33.86 4.88 -11.41
C GLY A 101 33.73 6.38 -11.12
N SER A 102 32.54 6.91 -10.84
CA SER A 102 32.32 8.33 -10.55
C SER A 102 31.29 8.50 -9.43
N ALA A 103 31.79 8.57 -8.18
CA ALA A 103 31.04 8.63 -6.93
C ALA A 103 30.08 7.44 -6.69
N ALA A 104 30.19 6.83 -5.52
CA ALA A 104 29.26 5.79 -5.09
C ALA A 104 27.81 6.33 -5.11
N GLY A 105 26.99 5.87 -6.06
CA GLY A 105 25.55 6.12 -6.03
C GLY A 105 24.88 6.69 -7.29
N ALA A 106 25.54 6.76 -8.45
CA ALA A 106 24.96 7.40 -9.65
C ALA A 106 23.64 6.77 -10.20
N HIS A 107 23.19 5.62 -9.70
CA HIS A 107 21.95 4.98 -10.16
C HIS A 107 20.78 5.01 -9.20
N TYR A 108 21.00 5.48 -7.97
CA TYR A 108 19.94 5.58 -6.98
C TYR A 108 20.13 6.88 -6.22
N HIS A 109 19.23 7.84 -6.43
CA HIS A 109 18.99 8.83 -5.40
C HIS A 109 18.73 8.06 -4.09
N GLU A 110 19.27 8.51 -2.96
CA GLU A 110 19.02 7.83 -1.68
C GLU A 110 17.53 7.61 -1.40
N GLU A 111 16.69 8.48 -1.95
CA GLU A 111 15.22 8.43 -1.93
C GLU A 111 14.62 7.35 -2.85
N ALA A 112 15.33 6.92 -3.90
CA ALA A 112 14.93 5.90 -4.86
C ALA A 112 15.42 4.48 -4.49
N LYS A 113 16.20 4.32 -3.41
CA LYS A 113 16.67 3.01 -2.92
C LYS A 113 15.52 2.06 -2.51
N GLY A 114 14.30 2.58 -2.34
CA GLY A 114 13.13 1.81 -1.93
C GLY A 114 12.14 1.46 -3.05
N ASP A 115 12.28 2.02 -4.25
CA ASP A 115 11.23 1.91 -5.28
C ASP A 115 11.82 1.65 -6.67
N THR A 116 11.85 0.38 -7.07
CA THR A 116 12.18 0.04 -8.47
C THR A 116 11.29 -1.03 -9.10
N THR A 117 10.18 -1.43 -8.49
CA THR A 117 9.10 -2.18 -9.19
C THR A 117 7.73 -1.95 -8.57
N VAL A 118 6.65 -2.02 -9.36
CA VAL A 118 5.26 -2.07 -8.88
C VAL A 118 5.04 -3.23 -7.87
N ALA A 119 5.85 -4.28 -7.95
CA ALA A 119 5.85 -5.39 -7.00
C ALA A 119 6.57 -5.06 -5.66
N SER A 120 7.48 -4.09 -5.62
CA SER A 120 8.21 -3.70 -4.39
C SER A 120 7.32 -2.97 -3.38
N ILE A 121 6.24 -2.32 -3.83
CA ILE A 121 5.19 -1.75 -2.97
C ILE A 121 4.45 -2.86 -2.20
N TYR A 122 4.39 -4.09 -2.73
CA TYR A 122 3.71 -5.22 -2.09
C TYR A 122 4.66 -6.20 -1.37
N ASN A 123 5.97 -6.21 -1.65
CA ASN A 123 6.90 -7.25 -1.18
C ASN A 123 8.04 -6.79 -0.25
N LEU A 124 8.08 -5.53 0.18
CA LEU A 124 9.00 -5.09 1.25
C LEU A 124 8.70 -5.71 2.64
N ALA A 125 7.68 -6.56 2.74
CA ALA A 125 7.23 -7.17 3.99
C ALA A 125 7.94 -8.48 4.40
N THR A 126 8.77 -9.10 3.54
CA THR A 126 9.10 -10.52 3.77
C THR A 126 10.57 -10.91 3.93
N ASP A 127 11.55 -10.04 3.66
CA ASP A 127 12.97 -10.43 3.80
C ASP A 127 13.83 -9.38 4.51
N MET A 128 13.68 -9.31 5.85
CA MET A 128 14.76 -8.88 6.74
C MET A 128 14.45 -9.25 8.21
N LEU A 129 14.30 -10.54 8.51
CA LEU A 129 14.25 -11.02 9.89
C LEU A 129 15.64 -11.48 10.35
N LYS A 130 16.49 -10.50 10.70
CA LYS A 130 17.56 -10.71 11.68
C LYS A 130 17.29 -9.81 12.87
N ALA A 131 17.05 -10.45 14.01
CA ALA A 131 16.72 -9.84 15.28
C ALA A 131 17.69 -8.72 15.64
N THR A 132 17.18 -7.51 15.74
CA THR A 132 17.80 -6.40 16.47
C THR A 132 16.89 -6.09 17.64
N SER A 133 17.50 -5.82 18.79
CA SER A 133 16.85 -5.36 20.02
C SER A 133 15.72 -4.38 19.71
N GLY A 134 14.48 -4.79 19.99
CA GLY A 134 13.26 -4.15 19.52
C GLY A 134 13.09 -2.77 20.13
N VAL A 135 13.41 -1.75 19.36
CA VAL A 135 12.92 -0.40 19.61
C VAL A 135 11.44 -0.40 19.21
N LEU A 136 10.54 -0.32 20.19
CA LEU A 136 9.10 -0.31 19.97
C LEU A 136 8.59 1.13 19.97
N SER A 137 7.81 1.51 18.95
CA SER A 137 7.02 2.75 18.97
C SER A 137 5.62 2.48 19.53
N HIS A 138 4.94 3.51 20.00
CA HIS A 138 3.59 3.37 20.56
C HIS A 138 2.80 4.67 20.41
N GLY A 139 1.62 4.59 19.80
CA GLY A 139 0.68 5.70 19.82
C GLY A 139 -0.75 5.31 19.43
N ILE A 140 -1.69 6.21 19.72
CA ILE A 140 -3.13 6.04 19.46
C ILE A 140 -3.83 7.40 19.40
N ILE A 141 -4.92 7.52 18.63
CA ILE A 141 -5.84 8.65 18.78
C ILE A 141 -6.49 8.56 20.18
N THR A 142 -6.65 9.68 20.86
CA THR A 142 -7.38 9.79 22.14
C THR A 142 -8.62 10.66 22.03
N SER A 143 -8.70 11.51 21.01
CA SER A 143 -9.88 12.31 20.70
C SER A 143 -9.94 12.59 19.19
N PRO A 144 -11.09 12.38 18.52
CA PRO A 144 -12.32 11.74 19.02
C PRO A 144 -12.09 10.29 19.48
N ALA A 145 -13.07 9.69 20.15
CA ALA A 145 -12.93 8.33 20.68
C ALA A 145 -12.63 7.33 19.53
N PRO A 146 -11.46 6.65 19.56
CA PRO A 146 -11.12 5.68 18.52
C PRO A 146 -11.85 4.36 18.76
N ARG A 147 -11.79 3.45 17.77
CA ARG A 147 -12.13 2.05 17.97
C ARG A 147 -11.36 1.47 19.16
N ALA A 148 -12.08 0.68 19.95
CA ALA A 148 -11.55 -0.06 21.09
C ALA A 148 -11.89 -1.55 20.94
N ILE A 149 -11.32 -2.37 21.82
CA ILE A 149 -11.60 -3.80 21.86
C ILE A 149 -13.04 -4.09 22.31
N GLY A 150 -13.62 -5.16 21.78
CA GLY A 150 -14.87 -5.73 22.27
C GLY A 150 -15.03 -7.19 21.84
N PRO A 151 -16.25 -7.76 21.94
CA PRO A 151 -16.49 -9.15 21.54
C PRO A 151 -16.24 -9.40 20.04
N ALA A 152 -16.51 -8.43 19.16
CA ALA A 152 -16.47 -8.66 17.73
C ALA A 152 -15.04 -8.86 17.21
N ILE A 153 -14.05 -8.13 17.73
CA ILE A 153 -12.64 -8.38 17.38
C ILE A 153 -12.19 -9.79 17.81
N THR A 154 -12.73 -10.34 18.90
CA THR A 154 -12.40 -11.72 19.30
C THR A 154 -12.93 -12.72 18.27
N THR A 155 -14.14 -12.48 17.76
CA THR A 155 -14.74 -13.31 16.70
C THR A 155 -14.00 -13.19 15.38
N ALA A 156 -13.59 -11.98 14.98
CA ALA A 156 -12.96 -11.75 13.70
C ALA A 156 -11.46 -12.12 13.69
N CYS A 157 -10.72 -11.68 14.71
CA CYS A 157 -9.25 -11.73 14.74
C CYS A 157 -8.68 -12.79 15.68
N GLY A 158 -9.54 -13.47 16.47
CA GLY A 158 -9.12 -14.46 17.44
C GLY A 158 -8.66 -13.89 18.79
N GLU A 159 -8.43 -14.79 19.75
CA GLU A 159 -8.07 -14.43 21.12
C GLU A 159 -6.65 -13.84 21.24
N ALA A 160 -5.70 -14.32 20.44
CA ALA A 160 -4.30 -13.89 20.54
C ALA A 160 -4.15 -12.39 20.20
N VAL A 161 -4.78 -11.96 19.10
CA VAL A 161 -4.83 -10.54 18.71
C VAL A 161 -5.55 -9.72 19.77
N THR A 162 -6.73 -10.18 20.21
CA THR A 162 -7.53 -9.46 21.21
C THR A 162 -6.77 -9.26 22.52
N LYS A 163 -6.14 -10.31 23.05
CA LYS A 163 -5.33 -10.24 24.29
C LYS A 163 -4.15 -9.30 24.14
N THR A 164 -3.50 -9.29 22.98
CA THR A 164 -2.36 -8.41 22.70
C THR A 164 -2.78 -6.95 22.68
N ILE A 165 -3.84 -6.58 21.94
CA ILE A 165 -4.35 -5.21 21.91
C ILE A 165 -4.91 -4.79 23.28
N LYS A 166 -5.51 -5.72 24.04
CA LYS A 166 -5.95 -5.44 25.40
C LYS A 166 -4.79 -5.13 26.35
N SER A 167 -3.67 -5.85 26.20
CA SER A 167 -2.47 -5.60 27.00
C SER A 167 -1.76 -4.31 26.63
N ASP A 168 -1.82 -3.94 25.35
CA ASP A 168 -1.28 -2.70 24.83
C ASP A 168 -2.14 -2.17 23.69
N ASN A 169 -2.98 -1.16 23.98
CA ASN A 169 -3.86 -0.55 22.96
C ASN A 169 -3.07 0.30 21.94
N THR A 170 -1.80 0.59 22.23
CA THR A 170 -0.84 1.27 21.35
C THR A 170 0.01 0.29 20.52
N SER A 171 -0.35 -1.00 20.49
CA SER A 171 0.31 -2.04 19.68
C SER A 171 0.36 -1.71 18.18
N TYR A 172 1.27 -2.38 17.48
CA TYR A 172 1.57 -2.18 16.05
C TYR A 172 1.17 -3.38 15.19
N VAL A 173 0.93 -3.13 13.91
CA VAL A 173 0.35 -4.11 12.98
C VAL A 173 1.24 -5.35 12.81
N GLU A 174 2.56 -5.16 12.67
CA GLU A 174 3.52 -6.24 12.44
C GLU A 174 3.66 -7.19 13.64
N GLN A 175 3.28 -6.76 14.84
CA GLN A 175 3.15 -7.66 15.99
C GLN A 175 1.97 -8.60 15.80
N LEU A 176 0.83 -8.05 15.40
CA LEU A 176 -0.43 -8.75 15.28
C LEU A 176 -0.39 -9.75 14.12
N THR A 177 0.22 -9.39 13.00
CA THR A 177 0.38 -10.29 11.85
C THR A 177 1.20 -11.54 12.19
N LYS A 178 2.20 -11.43 13.07
CA LYS A 178 2.98 -12.58 13.55
C LYS A 178 2.15 -13.53 14.41
N LEU A 179 1.17 -13.03 15.17
CA LEU A 179 0.32 -13.86 16.01
C LEU A 179 -0.63 -14.73 15.18
N VAL A 180 -1.13 -14.19 14.08
CA VAL A 180 -2.14 -14.86 13.26
C VAL A 180 -1.55 -15.80 12.22
N ALA A 181 -0.24 -15.75 11.98
CA ALA A 181 0.45 -16.62 11.01
C ALA A 181 0.25 -18.13 11.26
N SER A 182 -0.13 -18.52 12.48
CA SER A 182 -0.41 -19.90 12.88
C SER A 182 -1.73 -20.07 13.63
N ASP A 183 -2.61 -19.06 13.66
CA ASP A 183 -3.88 -19.13 14.40
C ASP A 183 -5.02 -19.60 13.48
N SER A 184 -5.51 -20.81 13.72
CA SER A 184 -6.63 -21.38 12.95
C SER A 184 -7.98 -20.70 13.20
N LYS A 185 -8.07 -19.83 14.22
CA LYS A 185 -9.25 -19.02 14.52
C LYS A 185 -9.21 -17.62 13.89
N PHE A 186 -8.13 -17.26 13.22
CA PHE A 186 -8.05 -15.99 12.50
C PHE A 186 -8.85 -16.06 11.19
N ASP A 187 -9.85 -15.18 11.06
CA ASP A 187 -10.60 -15.02 9.83
C ASP A 187 -10.06 -13.81 9.06
N SER A 188 -9.23 -14.04 8.05
CA SER A 188 -8.65 -12.97 7.23
C SER A 188 -9.68 -12.18 6.40
N ALA A 189 -10.88 -12.72 6.19
CA ALA A 189 -11.96 -12.02 5.51
C ALA A 189 -12.70 -11.06 6.47
N ALA A 190 -12.81 -11.42 7.76
CA ALA A 190 -13.42 -10.59 8.79
C ALA A 190 -12.44 -9.65 9.50
N CYS A 191 -11.16 -10.00 9.57
CA CYS A 191 -10.12 -9.26 10.27
C CYS A 191 -9.00 -8.79 9.34
N ASN A 192 -9.05 -7.51 8.97
CA ASN A 192 -7.97 -6.85 8.26
C ASN A 192 -7.07 -6.08 9.23
N LEU A 193 -5.88 -6.61 9.51
CA LEU A 193 -4.93 -5.99 10.44
C LEU A 193 -4.29 -4.69 9.90
N TYR A 194 -4.41 -4.39 8.60
CA TYR A 194 -3.99 -3.13 7.97
C TYR A 194 -5.18 -2.19 7.70
N LEU A 195 -6.26 -2.38 8.44
CA LEU A 195 -7.39 -1.46 8.52
C LEU A 195 -7.80 -1.36 9.99
N CYS A 196 -7.51 -0.23 10.62
CA CYS A 196 -7.80 -0.01 12.04
C CYS A 196 -7.18 -1.07 12.98
N LYS A 197 -6.06 -1.69 12.59
CA LYS A 197 -5.46 -2.84 13.31
C LYS A 197 -6.42 -4.04 13.51
N GLY A 198 -7.42 -4.20 12.66
CA GLY A 198 -8.46 -5.23 12.77
C GLY A 198 -9.55 -4.95 13.81
N LEU A 199 -9.53 -3.78 14.47
CA LEU A 199 -10.59 -3.37 15.40
C LEU A 199 -11.91 -3.20 14.67
N GLN A 200 -12.98 -3.73 15.24
CA GLN A 200 -14.26 -3.89 14.57
C GLN A 200 -15.20 -2.70 14.83
N PHE A 201 -16.00 -2.34 13.83
CA PHE A 201 -16.99 -1.25 13.95
C PHE A 201 -18.04 -1.55 15.03
N SER A 202 -18.51 -2.79 15.10
CA SER A 202 -19.53 -3.22 16.08
C SER A 202 -19.08 -3.04 17.54
N ASP A 203 -17.77 -3.11 17.80
CA ASP A 203 -17.20 -2.84 19.12
C ASP A 203 -17.12 -1.33 19.44
N ASN A 204 -17.41 -0.46 18.46
CA ASN A 204 -17.31 1.00 18.59
C ASN A 204 -18.58 1.77 18.16
N ALA A 205 -19.69 1.08 17.87
CA ALA A 205 -20.91 1.70 17.36
C ALA A 205 -21.49 2.80 18.27
N ALA A 206 -21.18 2.78 19.57
CA ALA A 206 -21.60 3.80 20.54
C ALA A 206 -20.83 5.13 20.42
N ASN A 207 -19.68 5.14 19.74
CA ASN A 207 -18.78 6.30 19.65
C ASN A 207 -18.77 6.97 18.27
N VAL A 208 -19.74 6.63 17.42
CA VAL A 208 -19.84 7.17 16.05
C VAL A 208 -19.99 8.68 16.07
N GLN A 209 -19.10 9.36 15.38
CA GLN A 209 -19.18 10.79 15.14
C GLN A 209 -20.18 11.10 14.03
N THR A 210 -20.82 12.26 14.08
CA THR A 210 -21.62 12.76 12.96
C THR A 210 -21.03 14.10 12.52
N TRP A 211 -20.55 14.15 11.29
CA TRP A 211 -19.92 15.34 10.71
C TRP A 211 -20.68 15.79 9.46
N LYS A 212 -20.46 17.02 9.04
CA LYS A 212 -20.81 17.54 7.71
C LYS A 212 -19.58 18.05 7.00
N ALA A 213 -19.67 18.19 5.68
CA ALA A 213 -18.64 18.84 4.89
C ALA A 213 -18.31 20.22 5.47
N GLY A 214 -17.02 20.54 5.55
CA GLY A 214 -16.50 21.77 6.13
C GLY A 214 -16.33 21.78 7.64
N ASP A 215 -16.85 20.78 8.37
CA ASP A 215 -16.61 20.69 9.81
C ASP A 215 -15.11 20.60 10.12
N VAL A 216 -14.70 21.28 11.20
CA VAL A 216 -13.34 21.25 11.72
C VAL A 216 -13.33 20.31 12.91
N VAL A 217 -12.60 19.20 12.79
CA VAL A 217 -12.53 18.16 13.80
C VAL A 217 -11.19 18.24 14.53
N PRO A 218 -11.17 18.48 15.84
CA PRO A 218 -9.95 18.43 16.63
C PRO A 218 -9.52 16.98 16.84
N ILE A 219 -8.26 16.68 16.52
CA ILE A 219 -7.62 15.38 16.70
C ILE A 219 -6.57 15.51 17.80
N LYS A 220 -6.57 14.56 18.75
CA LYS A 220 -5.52 14.37 19.74
C LYS A 220 -4.95 12.97 19.61
N ILE A 221 -3.63 12.90 19.54
CA ILE A 221 -2.86 11.67 19.46
C ILE A 221 -1.99 11.59 20.70
N TRP A 222 -2.01 10.44 21.36
CA TRP A 222 -1.05 10.13 22.40
C TRP A 222 0.09 9.31 21.79
N LEU A 223 1.31 9.84 21.85
CA LEU A 223 2.53 9.19 21.37
C LEU A 223 3.35 8.73 22.57
N ARG A 224 3.01 7.56 23.12
CA ARG A 224 3.63 6.98 24.31
C ARG A 224 5.13 6.76 24.13
N ILE A 225 5.55 6.23 22.97
CA ILE A 225 6.96 6.06 22.61
C ILE A 225 7.13 6.55 21.17
N PRO A 226 7.60 7.81 20.96
CA PRO A 226 7.78 8.37 19.64
C PRO A 226 9.01 7.79 18.94
N HIS A 227 8.90 7.66 17.62
CA HIS A 227 9.98 7.28 16.70
C HIS A 227 9.79 8.06 15.41
N GLU A 228 10.84 8.75 14.98
CA GLU A 228 10.72 9.58 13.79
C GLU A 228 10.30 8.74 12.59
N GLY A 229 9.33 9.26 11.84
CA GLY A 229 8.89 8.63 10.62
C GLY A 229 7.92 9.47 9.80
N ILE A 230 6.96 8.77 9.20
CA ILE A 230 5.96 9.35 8.29
C ILE A 230 4.57 9.02 8.77
N ALA A 231 3.61 9.91 8.55
CA ALA A 231 2.25 9.70 8.99
C ALA A 231 1.24 10.38 8.08
N ASN A 232 0.00 9.92 8.12
CA ASN A 232 -1.12 10.63 7.55
C ASN A 232 -2.37 10.50 8.44
N VAL A 233 -3.31 11.41 8.21
CA VAL A 233 -4.69 11.26 8.64
C VAL A 233 -5.54 11.30 7.38
N SER A 234 -6.27 10.22 7.12
CA SER A 234 -7.02 10.02 5.89
C SER A 234 -8.43 9.52 6.17
N ILE A 235 -9.36 9.82 5.26
CA ILE A 235 -10.63 9.10 5.20
C ILE A 235 -10.39 7.81 4.45
N VAL A 236 -10.76 6.67 5.04
CA VAL A 236 -10.58 5.34 4.47
C VAL A 236 -11.94 4.67 4.36
N SER A 237 -12.23 4.12 3.18
CA SER A 237 -13.37 3.22 3.00
C SER A 237 -13.04 1.88 3.64
N THR A 238 -13.90 1.44 4.55
CA THR A 238 -13.69 0.16 5.25
C THR A 238 -13.95 -1.03 4.34
N LYS A 239 -14.87 -0.89 3.37
CA LYS A 239 -15.23 -1.95 2.43
C LYS A 239 -14.19 -2.14 1.33
N GLN A 240 -13.63 -1.04 0.82
CA GLN A 240 -12.59 -1.11 -0.22
C GLN A 240 -11.18 -1.22 0.36
N ASN A 241 -11.01 -0.97 1.67
CA ASN A 241 -9.71 -0.82 2.30
C ASN A 241 -8.80 0.15 1.52
N SER A 242 -9.34 1.32 1.20
CA SER A 242 -8.65 2.32 0.38
C SER A 242 -8.98 3.73 0.83
N GLN A 243 -8.02 4.63 0.65
CA GLN A 243 -8.20 6.05 0.91
C GLN A 243 -9.28 6.64 -0.01
N VAL A 244 -10.12 7.52 0.54
CA VAL A 244 -11.13 8.29 -0.17
C VAL A 244 -10.66 9.74 -0.24
N GLY A 245 -10.32 10.19 -1.45
CA GLY A 245 -9.78 11.54 -1.68
C GLY A 245 -8.32 11.67 -1.25
N GLU A 246 -7.89 12.90 -0.96
CA GLU A 246 -6.54 13.22 -0.46
C GLU A 246 -6.44 13.05 1.06
N PRO A 247 -5.24 12.85 1.63
CA PRO A 247 -5.05 12.87 3.07
C PRO A 247 -5.49 14.21 3.67
N LEU A 248 -6.20 14.17 4.79
CA LEU A 248 -6.58 15.36 5.55
C LEU A 248 -5.36 16.05 6.19
N LYS A 249 -4.32 15.26 6.49
CA LYS A 249 -3.02 15.74 6.94
C LYS A 249 -1.96 14.72 6.55
N LEU A 250 -0.80 15.19 6.10
CA LEU A 250 0.30 14.35 5.62
C LEU A 250 1.63 14.87 6.15
N TRP A 251 2.42 13.96 6.71
CA TRP A 251 3.82 14.17 7.07
C TRP A 251 4.68 13.18 6.32
N THR A 252 5.39 13.67 5.30
CA THR A 252 6.28 12.85 4.46
C THR A 252 7.65 12.60 5.11
N LYS A 253 7.96 13.29 6.22
CA LYS A 253 9.15 13.08 7.08
C LYS A 253 8.97 13.80 8.42
N GLY A 254 9.79 13.46 9.41
CA GLY A 254 9.90 14.20 10.66
C GLY A 254 8.68 14.13 11.58
N TYR A 255 7.81 13.12 11.40
CA TYR A 255 6.68 12.90 12.30
C TYR A 255 7.09 12.10 13.54
N ALA A 256 6.60 12.51 14.71
CA ALA A 256 6.90 11.93 16.01
C ALA A 256 8.42 11.83 16.33
N PRO A 257 9.19 12.93 16.24
CA PRO A 257 10.60 12.93 16.59
C PRO A 257 10.80 12.83 18.11
N GLY A 258 12.04 12.56 18.53
CA GLY A 258 12.45 12.59 19.93
C GLY A 258 12.33 11.25 20.66
N LYS A 259 12.41 11.28 21.99
CA LYS A 259 12.46 10.09 22.86
C LYS A 259 11.27 9.96 23.80
N SER A 260 10.51 11.05 23.96
CA SER A 260 9.34 11.17 24.84
C SER A 260 8.26 12.02 24.17
N GLU A 261 7.01 11.90 24.62
CA GLU A 261 5.90 12.67 24.04
C GLU A 261 6.14 14.19 24.07
N GLN A 262 6.87 14.69 25.08
CA GLN A 262 7.18 16.11 25.23
C GLN A 262 8.13 16.62 24.13
N ASP A 263 8.95 15.75 23.55
CA ASP A 263 9.84 16.09 22.43
C ASP A 263 9.08 16.24 21.11
N VAL A 264 7.88 15.65 21.02
CA VAL A 264 7.06 15.71 19.82
C VAL A 264 6.39 17.09 19.71
N PRO A 265 6.55 17.79 18.57
CA PRO A 265 5.87 19.05 18.31
C PRO A 265 4.36 18.96 18.57
N LEU A 266 3.81 19.96 19.26
CA LEU A 266 2.41 19.94 19.69
C LEU A 266 1.45 19.75 18.50
N ASP A 267 1.76 20.36 17.35
CA ASP A 267 0.97 20.29 16.11
C ASP A 267 1.03 18.94 15.38
N GLN A 268 1.87 18.01 15.84
CA GLN A 268 1.89 16.61 15.40
C GLN A 268 1.03 15.70 16.31
N ARG A 269 0.68 16.15 17.51
CA ARG A 269 -0.12 15.38 18.48
C ARG A 269 -1.44 16.03 18.88
N GLN A 270 -1.65 17.29 18.53
CA GLN A 270 -2.89 18.05 18.68
C GLN A 270 -3.06 18.98 17.49
N PHE A 271 -4.03 18.68 16.62
CA PHE A 271 -4.27 19.45 15.40
C PHE A 271 -5.72 19.32 14.97
N ASN A 272 -6.15 20.18 14.06
CA ASN A 272 -7.46 20.08 13.44
C ASN A 272 -7.36 19.50 12.03
N VAL A 273 -8.39 18.77 11.62
CA VAL A 273 -8.62 18.39 10.23
C VAL A 273 -9.95 18.97 9.76
N GLN A 274 -10.07 19.27 8.47
CA GLN A 274 -11.33 19.73 7.89
C GLN A 274 -11.96 18.59 7.09
N ILE A 275 -13.25 18.33 7.30
CA ILE A 275 -13.97 17.29 6.57
C ILE A 275 -14.26 17.78 5.14
N PRO A 276 -13.81 17.07 4.10
CA PRO A 276 -14.04 17.50 2.72
C PRO A 276 -15.50 17.25 2.31
N GLY A 277 -15.96 17.97 1.28
CA GLY A 277 -17.22 17.66 0.61
C GLY A 277 -17.09 16.41 -0.28
N GLY A 278 -18.22 15.89 -0.77
CA GLY A 278 -18.27 14.74 -1.67
C GLY A 278 -18.26 13.37 -0.97
N LEU A 279 -18.28 13.36 0.37
CA LEU A 279 -18.34 12.14 1.19
C LEU A 279 -19.77 11.71 1.51
N GLU A 280 -20.78 12.53 1.20
CA GLU A 280 -22.18 12.34 1.62
C GLU A 280 -22.80 11.04 1.11
N LYS A 281 -22.28 10.50 0.00
CA LYS A 281 -22.68 9.20 -0.54
C LYS A 281 -21.77 8.06 -0.10
N ALA A 282 -20.45 8.28 -0.13
CA ALA A 282 -19.47 7.22 0.14
C ALA A 282 -19.37 6.87 1.64
N CYS A 283 -19.61 7.84 2.52
CA CYS A 283 -19.50 7.72 3.97
C CYS A 283 -20.82 8.10 4.65
N ALA A 284 -21.94 7.77 4.01
CA ALA A 284 -23.29 8.15 4.45
C ALA A 284 -23.70 7.44 5.75
N ASN A 285 -23.28 6.19 5.89
CA ASN A 285 -23.63 5.35 7.03
C ASN A 285 -22.42 5.11 7.92
N ALA A 286 -22.70 4.92 9.21
CA ALA A 286 -21.68 4.52 10.17
C ALA A 286 -21.08 3.18 9.74
N GLY A 287 -19.75 3.10 9.72
CA GLY A 287 -19.01 1.92 9.28
C GLY A 287 -18.68 1.90 7.79
N ASP A 288 -19.25 2.76 6.93
CA ASP A 288 -18.85 2.87 5.52
C ASP A 288 -17.40 3.37 5.40
N CYS A 289 -17.05 4.36 6.23
CA CYS A 289 -15.74 4.97 6.30
C CYS A 289 -15.26 5.15 7.73
N VAL A 290 -13.95 5.34 7.87
CA VAL A 290 -13.28 5.76 9.11
C VAL A 290 -12.33 6.92 8.81
N LEU A 291 -12.11 7.77 9.80
CA LEU A 291 -10.93 8.60 9.83
C LEU A 291 -9.81 7.74 10.43
N GLN A 292 -8.78 7.45 9.64
CA GLN A 292 -7.63 6.66 10.07
C GLN A 292 -6.43 7.58 10.25
N TRP A 293 -5.84 7.57 11.44
CA TRP A 293 -4.46 7.97 11.63
C TRP A 293 -3.57 6.76 11.36
N TRP A 294 -2.63 6.93 10.43
CA TRP A 294 -1.62 5.94 10.09
C TRP A 294 -0.23 6.53 10.33
N TRP A 295 0.66 5.78 10.96
CA TRP A 295 2.04 6.17 11.22
C TRP A 295 2.99 5.00 11.04
N LEU A 296 4.07 5.22 10.30
CA LEU A 296 5.19 4.29 10.18
C LEU A 296 6.41 4.89 10.89
N GLY A 297 6.82 4.26 11.99
CA GLY A 297 8.09 4.55 12.65
C GLY A 297 9.24 3.93 11.86
N LEU A 298 10.09 4.74 11.24
CA LEU A 298 11.07 4.24 10.26
C LEU A 298 12.18 3.39 10.90
N ALA A 299 12.70 3.84 12.04
CA ALA A 299 13.73 3.11 12.77
C ALA A 299 13.19 1.79 13.35
N ALA A 300 11.95 1.81 13.84
CA ALA A 300 11.29 0.66 14.43
C ALA A 300 10.74 -0.32 13.39
N LYS A 301 10.49 0.14 12.15
CA LYS A 301 9.80 -0.60 11.08
C LYS A 301 8.44 -1.12 11.53
N GLN A 302 7.65 -0.24 12.13
CA GLN A 302 6.38 -0.58 12.76
C GLN A 302 5.28 0.38 12.32
N THR A 303 4.13 -0.20 12.00
CA THR A 303 2.94 0.50 11.54
C THR A 303 1.93 0.61 12.68
N TYR A 304 1.41 1.82 12.86
CA TYR A 304 0.38 2.16 13.83
C TYR A 304 -0.84 2.69 13.12
N GLU A 305 -1.99 2.15 13.49
CA GLU A 305 -3.28 2.63 13.02
C GLU A 305 -4.22 2.88 14.18
N SER A 306 -4.99 3.95 14.08
CA SER A 306 -6.10 4.23 14.99
C SER A 306 -7.21 4.88 14.20
N CYS A 307 -8.43 4.38 14.38
CA CYS A 307 -9.58 4.78 13.59
C CYS A 307 -10.66 5.41 14.44
N VAL A 308 -11.29 6.45 13.91
CA VAL A 308 -12.51 7.06 14.43
C VAL A 308 -13.64 6.75 13.46
N ASP A 309 -14.71 6.14 13.97
CA ASP A 309 -15.93 5.90 13.19
C ASP A 309 -16.77 7.17 13.09
N PHE A 310 -17.24 7.46 11.88
CA PHE A 310 -18.10 8.61 11.63
C PHE A 310 -19.15 8.29 10.55
N LYS A 311 -20.11 9.19 10.41
CA LYS A 311 -20.99 9.29 9.25
C LYS A 311 -21.13 10.75 8.81
N ILE A 312 -21.39 10.97 7.53
CA ILE A 312 -21.68 12.29 7.00
C ILE A 312 -23.18 12.56 7.02
N ALA A 313 -23.58 13.62 7.72
CA ALA A 313 -24.93 14.14 7.68
C ALA A 313 -25.21 14.76 6.30
N ALA A 314 -26.39 14.49 5.76
CA ALA A 314 -26.83 15.09 4.50
C ALA A 314 -26.96 16.63 4.66
N SER A 315 -26.33 17.38 3.76
CA SER A 315 -26.51 18.84 3.68
C SER A 315 -27.86 19.18 3.02
N PRO A 316 -28.59 20.22 3.48
CA PRO A 316 -29.86 20.65 2.88
C PRO A 316 -29.79 21.00 1.38
N GLU A 317 -28.63 21.43 0.87
CA GLU A 317 -28.41 21.67 -0.57
C GLU A 317 -28.54 20.39 -1.42
N ASN A 318 -28.13 19.25 -0.88
CA ASN A 318 -28.22 17.95 -1.57
C ASN A 318 -29.67 17.43 -1.65
N LEU A 319 -30.57 17.90 -0.79
CA LEU A 319 -32.00 17.55 -0.84
C LEU A 319 -32.75 18.34 -1.92
N ARG A 320 -32.29 19.55 -2.28
CA ARG A 320 -32.90 20.37 -3.35
C ARG A 320 -32.58 19.86 -4.76
N GLY A 321 -31.46 19.16 -4.95
CA GLY A 321 -31.08 18.59 -6.24
C GLY A 321 -31.90 17.36 -6.67
N GLN A 322 -32.61 16.72 -5.73
CA GLN A 322 -33.42 15.52 -6.00
C GLN A 322 -34.90 15.82 -6.27
N SER A 323 -35.41 17.00 -5.90
CA SER A 323 -36.85 17.32 -6.06
C SER A 323 -37.23 17.92 -7.42
N PHE A 324 -36.29 18.12 -8.35
CA PHE A 324 -36.56 18.70 -9.69
C PHE A 324 -36.45 17.70 -10.84
N ARG A 325 -36.46 16.40 -10.55
CA ARG A 325 -36.60 15.35 -11.56
C ARG A 325 -37.83 14.50 -11.26
N ALA A 326 -39.00 15.10 -11.45
CA ALA A 326 -40.29 14.43 -11.56
C ALA A 326 -41.01 14.97 -12.79
#